data_AF-A0A533ULY9-F1
#
_entry.id   AF-A0A533ULY9-F1
#
_cell.length_a   1.000
_cell.length_b   1.000
_cell.length_c   1.000
_cell.angle_alpha   90.00
_cell.angle_beta   90.00
_cell.angle_gamma   90.00
#
_symmetry.space_group_name_H-M   'P 1'
#
loop_
_entity.id
_entity.type
_entity.pdbx_description
1 polymer ?
#
loop_
_entity_poly.entity_id
_entity_poly.type
_entity_poly.pdbx_seq_one_letter_code
_entity_poly.pdbx_strand_id
1 'polypeptide(L)'
;MENATVSVKSQDGKQWTQSATDNKGQTIRFWIQPPITDDNYYVADVSIGKNLVYSFSPVKLRAGVPQEFKIITSWPAIVNSLLTVQVFKDSSRVVTTLDGNFLVELYDSNGNKITDSKVDARGQAYFSNIKVDDYIFHAINLNTNSELGITTSTVDGKQNLIQIFKSQSVIIDQTSNTTINQPTQSPNATKNPAPSNIPNCQCVAFRLDNVQDYWLNNVQTKIINTFQQKNANLTIGIIGNSFGNDAKLAAYLEDKIKTNNPSIEIANNGWEFENFAAHNKNEQYSLLKDSNDKIFSLLGTTPSVFIPPYGKINNYTFDAMYENKITLLSANTLTYHTVYPSSSTIHRFPATVATGFISIGNGTSHRLTNNEIFTNIQNSLHDYGFAVVTIAFQDYAMNNGTATQNEPDMQQIQQLGSLIDELRNNGLKIVTIRGISIKEIPNLIPVWIKNNAGWWANGRISDSDFISGIQYMIQKHIIIIQNLPKSGELNGQSVPVWVKNNAGWWAENKISDNDFVKGIEFLVQQGIIRI
;
A
#
# COMPACT_ATOMS: atom_id res chain seq x y z
N MET A 1 10.46 -23.68 16.41
CA MET A 1 10.88 -22.79 15.32
C MET A 1 12.33 -23.08 15.04
N GLU A 2 12.82 -22.86 13.82
CA GLU A 2 14.24 -23.01 13.48
C GLU A 2 15.07 -21.89 14.11
N ASN A 3 16.29 -22.19 14.56
CA ASN A 3 17.28 -21.24 15.09
C ASN A 3 16.88 -20.46 16.35
N ALA A 4 15.79 -20.82 17.04
CA ALA A 4 15.55 -20.30 18.39
C ALA A 4 16.63 -20.83 19.34
N THR A 5 17.19 -19.96 20.17
CA THR A 5 18.21 -20.32 21.16
C THR A 5 17.53 -20.82 22.42
N VAL A 6 17.92 -21.99 22.90
CA VAL A 6 17.49 -22.53 24.19
C VAL A 6 18.68 -22.49 25.13
N SER A 7 18.58 -21.73 26.21
CA SER A 7 19.59 -21.60 27.25
C SER A 7 19.06 -22.18 28.56
N VAL A 8 19.85 -23.00 29.24
CA VAL A 8 19.52 -23.54 30.56
C VAL A 8 20.39 -22.88 31.61
N LYS A 9 19.75 -22.29 32.61
CA LYS A 9 20.38 -21.54 33.70
C LYS A 9 19.99 -22.14 35.05
N SER A 10 20.88 -22.08 36.04
CA SER A 10 20.49 -22.33 37.43
C SER A 10 19.72 -21.12 37.99
N GLN A 11 19.05 -21.32 39.12
CA GLN A 11 18.24 -20.30 39.79
C GLN A 11 19.01 -18.99 40.11
N ASP A 12 20.33 -19.06 40.29
CA ASP A 12 21.23 -17.92 40.50
C ASP A 12 21.58 -17.17 39.20
N GLY A 13 21.00 -17.57 38.06
CA GLY A 13 21.22 -16.97 36.74
C GLY A 13 22.46 -17.50 36.01
N LYS A 14 23.25 -18.40 36.61
CA LYS A 14 24.42 -18.98 35.92
C LYS A 14 23.98 -19.85 34.76
N GLN A 15 24.45 -19.52 33.55
CA GLN A 15 24.20 -20.32 32.35
C GLN A 15 25.06 -21.59 32.35
N TRP A 16 24.40 -22.74 32.18
CA TRP A 16 25.05 -24.05 32.11
C TRP A 16 25.29 -24.49 30.68
N THR A 17 24.32 -24.27 29.81
CA THR A 17 24.39 -24.71 28.41
C THR A 17 23.44 -23.92 27.55
N GLN A 18 23.70 -23.90 26.25
CA GLN A 18 22.83 -23.32 25.25
C GLN A 18 22.91 -24.11 23.93
N SER A 19 21.83 -24.14 23.18
CA SER A 19 21.81 -24.68 21.81
C SER A 19 20.74 -24.02 20.97
N ALA A 20 20.93 -23.99 19.65
CA ALA A 20 19.90 -23.59 18.71
C ALA A 20 18.98 -24.78 18.40
N THR A 21 17.73 -24.47 18.11
CA THR A 21 16.74 -25.44 17.61
C THR A 21 16.90 -25.69 16.12
N ASP A 22 16.65 -26.93 15.70
CA ASP A 22 16.63 -27.33 14.29
C ASP A 22 15.33 -26.88 13.57
N ASN A 23 15.19 -27.23 12.30
CA ASN A 23 14.01 -26.90 11.49
C ASN A 23 12.69 -27.53 12.00
N LYS A 24 12.75 -28.52 12.90
CA LYS A 24 11.59 -29.12 13.59
C LYS A 24 11.36 -28.50 14.97
N GLY A 25 12.16 -27.51 15.38
CA GLY A 25 12.10 -26.87 16.68
C GLY A 25 12.70 -27.73 17.81
N GLN A 26 13.52 -28.72 17.49
CA GLN A 26 14.16 -29.61 18.46
C GLN A 26 15.57 -29.11 18.78
N THR A 27 15.96 -29.12 20.04
CA THR A 27 17.34 -28.85 20.45
C THR A 27 18.14 -30.15 20.45
N ILE A 28 19.47 -30.04 20.44
CA ILE A 28 20.31 -31.15 20.91
C ILE A 28 19.96 -31.47 22.38
N ARG A 29 20.26 -32.70 22.80
CA ARG A 29 20.09 -33.11 24.20
C ARG A 29 21.13 -32.41 25.08
N PHE A 30 20.66 -31.79 26.15
CA PHE A 30 21.50 -31.21 27.18
C PHE A 30 21.79 -32.23 28.27
N TRP A 31 23.07 -32.40 28.63
CA TRP A 31 23.50 -33.26 29.73
C TRP A 31 23.80 -32.41 30.95
N ILE A 32 22.83 -32.32 31.87
CA ILE A 32 22.90 -31.47 33.06
C ILE A 32 22.67 -32.34 34.29
N GLN A 33 23.49 -32.16 35.33
CA GLN A 33 23.33 -32.87 36.60
C GLN A 33 22.11 -32.32 37.36
N PRO A 34 21.37 -33.15 38.10
CA PRO A 34 20.35 -32.66 39.01
C PRO A 34 21.00 -31.80 40.10
N PRO A 35 20.30 -30.76 40.60
CA PRO A 35 20.82 -29.95 41.70
C PRO A 35 21.01 -30.78 42.98
N ILE A 36 21.99 -30.37 43.80
CA ILE A 36 22.40 -31.13 45.01
C ILE A 36 21.36 -31.02 46.15
N THR A 37 20.49 -30.00 46.11
CA THR A 37 19.40 -29.77 47.09
C THR A 37 18.04 -29.79 46.40
N ASP A 38 17.01 -30.35 47.06
CA ASP A 38 15.65 -30.56 46.48
C ASP A 38 14.92 -29.26 46.09
N ASP A 39 15.36 -28.13 46.62
CA ASP A 39 14.78 -26.80 46.36
C ASP A 39 15.36 -26.12 45.12
N ASN A 40 16.52 -26.56 44.63
CA ASN A 40 17.16 -25.97 43.48
C ASN A 40 16.52 -26.48 42.18
N TYR A 41 16.39 -25.59 41.20
CA TYR A 41 15.86 -25.91 39.88
C TYR A 41 16.62 -25.16 38.78
N TYR A 42 16.41 -25.61 37.55
CA TYR A 42 16.87 -24.92 36.35
C TYR A 42 15.74 -24.11 35.73
N VAL A 43 16.12 -23.07 35.00
CA VAL A 43 15.23 -22.29 34.12
C VAL A 43 15.68 -22.56 32.69
N ALA A 44 14.75 -22.94 31.83
CA ALA A 44 15.00 -23.06 30.40
C ALA A 44 14.42 -21.84 29.69
N ASP A 45 15.29 -20.96 29.22
CA ASP A 45 14.94 -19.80 28.42
C ASP A 45 14.97 -20.19 26.94
N VAL A 46 13.86 -19.98 26.24
CA VAL A 46 13.78 -20.05 24.78
C VAL A 46 13.79 -18.61 24.27
N SER A 47 14.72 -18.24 23.41
CA SER A 47 14.82 -16.90 22.85
C SER A 47 14.89 -16.88 21.33
N ILE A 48 14.28 -15.86 20.74
CA ILE A 48 14.34 -15.53 19.31
C ILE A 48 14.79 -14.06 19.21
N GLY A 49 15.82 -13.78 18.43
CA GLY A 49 16.42 -12.45 18.43
C GLY A 49 16.90 -12.02 19.83
N LYS A 50 16.87 -10.71 20.09
CA LYS A 50 17.31 -10.13 21.38
C LYS A 50 16.15 -9.91 22.35
N ASN A 51 14.94 -9.68 21.83
CA ASN A 51 13.83 -9.19 22.63
C ASN A 51 12.72 -10.22 22.90
N LEU A 52 12.72 -11.37 22.23
CA LEU A 52 11.78 -12.46 22.53
C LEU A 52 12.43 -13.49 23.41
N VAL A 53 11.99 -13.57 24.67
CA VAL A 53 12.38 -14.62 25.61
C VAL A 53 11.14 -15.22 26.26
N TYR A 54 11.07 -16.55 26.26
CA TYR A 54 10.09 -17.33 27.00
C TYR A 54 10.84 -18.18 28.02
N SER A 55 10.53 -17.99 29.30
CA SER A 55 11.17 -18.73 30.39
C SER A 55 10.26 -19.85 30.89
N PHE A 56 10.74 -21.09 30.79
CA PHE A 56 10.10 -22.26 31.37
C PHE A 56 10.76 -22.59 32.71
N SER A 57 10.00 -22.48 33.78
CA SER A 57 10.44 -22.70 35.16
C SER A 57 9.30 -23.26 36.01
N PRO A 58 9.57 -24.16 36.97
CA PRO A 58 10.87 -24.75 37.29
C PRO A 58 11.17 -26.03 36.48
N VAL A 59 12.40 -26.21 36.02
CA VAL A 59 12.91 -27.48 35.48
C VAL A 59 13.60 -28.25 36.61
N LYS A 60 12.91 -29.24 37.16
CA LYS A 60 13.44 -30.13 38.22
C LYS A 60 13.89 -31.46 37.64
N LEU A 61 15.18 -31.76 37.74
CA LEU A 61 15.77 -33.02 37.27
C LEU A 61 15.84 -34.04 38.42
N ARG A 62 15.81 -35.34 38.07
CA ARG A 62 15.92 -36.47 39.01
C ARG A 62 17.19 -37.24 38.72
N ALA A 63 17.94 -37.58 39.75
CA ALA A 63 19.19 -38.33 39.62
C ALA A 63 18.97 -39.71 38.99
N GLY A 64 19.85 -40.08 38.04
CA GLY A 64 19.86 -41.41 37.41
C GLY A 64 18.74 -41.69 36.39
N VAL A 65 17.84 -40.73 36.12
CA VAL A 65 16.70 -40.92 35.20
C VAL A 65 16.76 -39.90 34.05
N PRO A 66 16.96 -40.34 32.79
CA PRO A 66 16.80 -39.48 31.62
C PRO A 66 15.40 -38.87 31.58
N GLN A 67 15.32 -37.56 31.38
CA GLN A 67 14.06 -36.82 31.35
C GLN A 67 14.00 -35.94 30.11
N GLU A 68 12.80 -35.83 29.54
CA GLU A 68 12.50 -34.99 28.38
C GLU A 68 11.43 -33.98 28.79
N PHE A 69 11.68 -32.70 28.53
CA PHE A 69 10.76 -31.60 28.79
C PHE A 69 10.30 -31.02 27.45
N LYS A 70 9.00 -31.11 27.18
CA LYS A 70 8.41 -30.47 26.00
C LYS A 70 8.00 -29.04 26.36
N ILE A 71 8.73 -28.07 25.81
CA ILE A 71 8.42 -26.64 25.96
C ILE A 71 7.67 -26.19 24.70
N ILE A 72 6.48 -25.62 24.88
CA ILE A 72 5.65 -25.07 23.79
C ILE A 72 5.53 -23.57 24.03
N THR A 73 6.12 -22.76 23.15
CA THR A 73 5.96 -21.31 23.21
C THR A 73 4.61 -20.90 22.59
N SER A 74 4.09 -19.75 23.01
CA SER A 74 2.86 -19.17 22.44
C SER A 74 3.09 -18.44 21.12
N TRP A 75 4.30 -18.49 20.56
CA TRP A 75 4.66 -17.74 19.36
C TRP A 75 4.24 -18.52 18.10
N PRO A 76 3.50 -17.91 17.16
CA PRO A 76 3.19 -18.55 15.89
C PRO A 76 4.45 -18.66 15.02
N ALA A 77 4.56 -19.68 14.16
CA ALA A 77 5.72 -19.79 13.26
C ALA A 77 5.80 -18.64 12.24
N ILE A 78 4.63 -18.17 11.79
CA ILE A 78 4.45 -17.04 10.89
C ILE A 78 3.31 -16.20 11.43
N VAL A 79 3.51 -14.88 11.49
CA VAL A 79 2.48 -13.90 11.76
C VAL A 79 1.76 -13.59 10.45
N ASN A 80 0.59 -14.20 10.28
CA ASN A 80 -0.26 -14.00 9.09
C ASN A 80 -1.14 -12.75 9.21
N SER A 81 -1.27 -12.16 10.40
CA SER A 81 -1.99 -10.90 10.59
C SER A 81 -1.29 -9.76 9.85
N LEU A 82 -2.08 -8.80 9.37
CA LEU A 82 -1.55 -7.62 8.70
C LEU A 82 -0.83 -6.72 9.69
N LEU A 83 0.46 -6.53 9.47
CA LEU A 83 1.29 -5.57 10.18
C LEU A 83 1.28 -4.24 9.43
N THR A 84 0.67 -3.23 10.03
CA THR A 84 0.63 -1.87 9.49
C THR A 84 1.80 -1.07 10.05
N VAL A 85 2.59 -0.47 9.18
CA VAL A 85 3.64 0.48 9.55
C VAL A 85 3.18 1.87 9.17
N GLN A 86 3.06 2.74 10.17
CA GLN A 86 2.60 4.11 9.98
C GLN A 86 3.80 5.06 10.04
N VAL A 87 3.94 5.88 9.00
CA VAL A 87 5.09 6.76 8.80
C VAL A 87 4.70 8.19 9.13
N PHE A 88 5.40 8.78 10.09
CA PHE A 88 5.14 10.11 10.63
C PHE A 88 6.18 11.12 10.18
N LYS A 89 5.70 12.30 9.76
CA LYS A 89 6.58 13.44 9.43
C LYS A 89 6.96 14.26 10.65
N ASP A 90 6.17 14.17 11.72
CA ASP A 90 6.39 14.82 13.02
C ASP A 90 5.78 13.97 14.16
N SER A 91 5.67 14.50 15.38
CA SER A 91 5.20 13.73 16.54
C SER A 91 3.70 13.37 16.52
N SER A 92 2.90 13.92 15.59
CA SER A 92 1.45 13.70 15.58
C SER A 92 0.84 13.49 14.19
N ARG A 93 1.55 13.83 13.11
CA ARG A 93 1.04 13.75 11.75
C ARG A 93 1.81 12.74 10.91
N VAL A 94 1.04 11.93 10.19
CA VAL A 94 1.55 11.03 9.17
C VAL A 94 2.11 11.80 7.98
N VAL A 95 3.01 11.16 7.24
CA VAL A 95 3.34 11.62 5.89
C VAL A 95 2.10 11.49 5.00
N THR A 96 1.97 12.43 4.08
CA THR A 96 0.94 12.46 3.05
C THR A 96 1.61 12.60 1.69
N THR A 97 0.83 12.53 0.61
CA THR A 97 1.32 12.83 -0.75
C THR A 97 1.91 14.24 -0.91
N LEU A 98 1.61 15.19 0.01
CA LEU A 98 2.27 16.50 0.03
C LEU A 98 3.74 16.43 0.46
N ASP A 99 4.08 15.45 1.29
CA ASP A 99 5.41 15.34 1.90
C ASP A 99 6.38 14.54 1.01
N GLY A 100 5.85 13.89 -0.04
CA GLY A 100 6.58 13.07 -1.00
C GLY A 100 5.97 11.67 -1.15
N ASN A 101 6.63 10.86 -1.97
CA ASN A 101 6.39 9.43 -2.10
C ASN A 101 7.32 8.70 -1.14
N PHE A 102 6.78 7.79 -0.34
CA PHE A 102 7.58 7.07 0.66
C PHE A 102 7.50 5.56 0.46
N LEU A 103 8.54 4.87 0.91
CA LEU A 103 8.65 3.42 0.98
C LEU A 103 9.08 3.03 2.38
N VAL A 104 8.54 1.95 2.93
CA VAL A 104 9.10 1.29 4.10
C VAL A 104 9.82 0.03 3.66
N GLU A 105 11.11 -0.05 3.95
CA GLU A 105 11.91 -1.25 3.76
C GLU A 105 12.00 -2.05 5.06
N LEU A 106 11.86 -3.36 4.97
CA LEU A 106 11.95 -4.30 6.08
C LEU A 106 13.25 -5.08 6.00
N TYR A 107 14.02 -5.05 7.08
CA TYR A 107 15.28 -5.77 7.23
C TYR A 107 15.21 -6.76 8.39
N ASP A 108 15.90 -7.89 8.23
CA ASP A 108 16.13 -8.83 9.33
C ASP A 108 17.12 -8.23 10.35
N SER A 109 17.28 -8.92 11.49
CA SER A 109 18.22 -8.53 12.55
C SER A 109 19.70 -8.55 12.13
N ASN A 110 20.03 -9.16 10.98
CA ASN A 110 21.37 -9.19 10.40
C ASN A 110 21.60 -8.08 9.38
N GLY A 111 20.59 -7.23 9.11
CA GLY A 111 20.66 -6.14 8.14
C GLY A 111 20.42 -6.57 6.69
N ASN A 112 19.89 -7.77 6.44
CA ASN A 112 19.47 -8.18 5.11
C ASN A 112 18.07 -7.67 4.81
N LYS A 113 17.89 -7.02 3.66
CA LYS A 113 16.57 -6.58 3.21
C LYS A 113 15.70 -7.80 2.89
N ILE A 114 14.53 -7.88 3.51
CA ILE A 114 13.56 -8.96 3.31
C ILE A 114 12.56 -8.57 2.23
N THR A 115 11.94 -7.42 2.37
CA THR A 115 10.90 -6.90 1.47
C THR A 115 10.72 -5.40 1.72
N ASP A 116 9.90 -4.75 0.91
CA ASP A 116 9.47 -3.38 1.13
C ASP A 116 7.97 -3.21 0.84
N SER A 117 7.40 -2.10 1.28
CA SER A 117 6.02 -1.69 1.02
C SER A 117 5.96 -0.19 0.82
N LYS A 118 5.34 0.26 -0.28
CA LYS A 118 5.04 1.69 -0.46
C LYS A 118 4.12 2.18 0.64
N VAL A 119 4.32 3.44 0.99
CA VAL A 119 3.46 4.19 1.89
C VAL A 119 2.32 4.77 1.06
N ASP A 120 1.09 4.50 1.49
CA ASP A 120 -0.12 4.99 0.82
C ASP A 120 -0.45 6.45 1.19
N ALA A 121 -1.54 6.97 0.63
CA ALA A 121 -2.01 8.34 0.87
C ALA A 121 -2.38 8.63 2.34
N ARG A 122 -2.48 7.61 3.19
CA ARG A 122 -2.75 7.73 4.64
C ARG A 122 -1.47 7.59 5.47
N GLY A 123 -0.31 7.54 4.84
CA GLY A 123 0.96 7.35 5.52
C GLY A 123 1.18 5.94 6.04
N GLN A 124 0.53 4.92 5.43
CA GLN A 124 0.59 3.54 5.87
C GLN A 124 1.31 2.64 4.85
N ALA A 125 2.19 1.78 5.36
CA ALA A 125 2.78 0.65 4.66
C ALA A 125 2.32 -0.65 5.31
N TYR A 126 2.29 -1.75 4.57
CA TYR A 126 1.65 -2.99 5.04
C TYR A 126 2.50 -4.21 4.77
N PHE A 127 2.71 -5.03 5.79
CA PHE A 127 3.45 -6.28 5.75
C PHE A 127 2.60 -7.43 6.29
N SER A 128 2.82 -8.65 5.82
CA SER A 128 2.11 -9.86 6.29
C SER A 128 2.96 -11.08 6.02
N ASN A 129 2.59 -12.21 6.62
CA ASN A 129 3.31 -13.49 6.47
C ASN A 129 4.78 -13.38 6.89
N ILE A 130 5.04 -12.63 7.97
CA ILE A 130 6.37 -12.37 8.50
C ILE A 130 6.68 -13.43 9.57
N LYS A 131 7.90 -13.98 9.59
CA LYS A 131 8.32 -14.90 10.64
C LYS A 131 8.38 -14.18 11.99
N VAL A 132 8.21 -14.89 13.09
CA VAL A 132 8.44 -14.28 14.40
C VAL A 132 9.93 -14.00 14.58
N ASP A 133 10.30 -12.72 14.66
CA ASP A 133 11.67 -12.23 14.86
C ASP A 133 11.68 -10.73 15.22
N ASP A 134 12.89 -10.21 15.49
CA ASP A 134 13.18 -8.79 15.56
C ASP A 134 13.52 -8.23 14.17
N TYR A 135 12.88 -7.11 13.81
CA TYR A 135 13.02 -6.48 12.50
C TYR A 135 13.38 -5.00 12.60
N ILE A 136 14.02 -4.51 11.54
CA ILE A 136 14.32 -3.09 11.35
C ILE A 136 13.48 -2.56 10.18
N PHE A 137 12.79 -1.44 10.40
CA PHE A 137 11.94 -0.80 9.39
C PHE A 137 12.52 0.58 9.05
N HIS A 138 12.86 0.79 7.78
CA HIS A 138 13.40 2.04 7.27
C HIS A 138 12.36 2.75 6.41
N ALA A 139 11.91 3.94 6.82
CA ALA A 139 11.09 4.80 5.97
C ALA A 139 12.00 5.65 5.07
N ILE A 140 11.88 5.49 3.76
CA ILE A 140 12.66 6.19 2.74
C ILE A 140 11.75 7.16 1.99
N ASN A 141 12.17 8.41 1.85
CA ASN A 141 11.57 9.37 0.93
C ASN A 141 12.14 9.14 -0.48
N LEU A 142 11.29 8.72 -1.41
CA LEU A 142 11.67 8.37 -2.78
C LEU A 142 11.96 9.60 -3.64
N ASN A 143 11.43 10.78 -3.29
CA ASN A 143 11.68 12.01 -4.03
C ASN A 143 13.11 12.51 -3.81
N THR A 144 13.61 12.42 -2.58
CA THR A 144 14.96 12.86 -2.18
C THR A 144 15.96 11.72 -2.08
N ASN A 145 15.50 10.47 -2.21
CA ASN A 145 16.26 9.26 -1.94
C ASN A 145 16.96 9.30 -0.56
N SER A 146 16.25 9.80 0.44
CA SER A 146 16.78 9.99 1.80
C SER A 146 15.95 9.25 2.83
N GLU A 147 16.59 8.76 3.87
CA GLU A 147 15.90 8.17 5.01
C GLU A 147 15.12 9.23 5.78
N LEU A 148 13.83 8.96 6.01
CA LEU A 148 12.96 9.76 6.85
C LEU A 148 13.12 9.34 8.31
N GLY A 149 13.16 8.04 8.60
CA GLY A 149 13.32 7.51 9.95
C GLY A 149 13.48 5.98 9.97
N ILE A 150 13.96 5.48 11.10
CA ILE A 150 14.14 4.05 11.37
C ILE A 150 13.39 3.70 12.66
N THR A 151 12.77 2.52 12.70
CA THR A 151 12.35 1.90 13.96
C THR A 151 12.69 0.42 13.98
N THR A 152 12.84 -0.14 15.17
CA THR A 152 13.04 -1.58 15.39
C THR A 152 11.86 -2.12 16.16
N SER A 153 11.30 -3.24 15.72
CA SER A 153 10.19 -3.86 16.44
C SER A 153 10.22 -5.37 16.35
N THR A 154 9.72 -5.98 17.41
CA THR A 154 9.53 -7.41 17.51
C THR A 154 8.17 -7.78 16.93
N VAL A 155 8.15 -8.67 15.95
CA VAL A 155 6.89 -9.14 15.34
C VAL A 155 6.56 -10.52 15.91
N ASP A 156 5.70 -10.57 16.92
CA ASP A 156 5.33 -11.82 17.63
C ASP A 156 3.85 -12.24 17.47
N GLY A 157 3.09 -11.46 16.70
CA GLY A 157 1.66 -11.66 16.46
C GLY A 157 0.74 -11.00 17.49
N LYS A 158 1.27 -10.31 18.51
CA LYS A 158 0.45 -9.52 19.46
C LYS A 158 0.21 -8.09 19.02
N GLN A 159 1.17 -7.51 18.28
CA GLN A 159 1.09 -6.14 17.77
C GLN A 159 0.97 -6.15 16.25
N ASN A 160 0.02 -5.37 15.74
CA ASN A 160 -0.24 -5.23 14.30
C ASN A 160 0.00 -3.78 13.80
N LEU A 161 0.54 -2.90 14.65
CA LEU A 161 0.86 -1.52 14.32
C LEU A 161 2.28 -1.18 14.76
N ILE A 162 3.08 -0.66 13.84
CA ILE A 162 4.43 -0.14 14.07
C ILE A 162 4.46 1.30 13.60
N GLN A 163 5.21 2.15 14.29
CA GLN A 163 5.29 3.57 13.98
C GLN A 163 6.73 3.98 13.72
N ILE A 164 6.94 4.69 12.61
CA ILE A 164 8.22 5.30 12.26
C ILE A 164 8.03 6.81 12.33
N PHE A 165 8.85 7.48 13.12
CA PHE A 165 8.86 8.93 13.20
C PHE A 165 10.05 9.49 12.42
N LYS A 166 9.86 10.66 11.82
CA LYS A 166 10.95 11.40 11.21
C LYS A 166 12.08 11.60 12.22
N SER A 167 13.28 11.15 11.88
CA SER A 167 14.48 11.34 12.69
C SER A 167 14.71 12.83 12.94
N GLN A 168 14.78 13.24 14.20
CA GLN A 168 15.21 14.59 14.54
C GLN A 168 16.71 14.71 14.25
N SER A 169 17.09 15.63 13.36
CA SER A 169 18.50 15.95 13.13
C SER A 169 19.09 16.51 14.43
N VAL A 170 19.83 15.71 15.18
CA VAL A 170 20.68 16.21 16.26
C VAL A 170 21.90 16.83 15.60
N ILE A 171 21.88 18.16 15.43
CA ILE A 171 23.11 18.90 15.15
C ILE A 171 23.92 18.88 16.44
N ILE A 172 24.94 18.02 16.52
CA ILE A 172 25.95 18.08 17.56
C ILE A 172 26.92 19.18 17.14
N ASP A 173 26.67 20.39 17.64
CA ASP A 173 27.53 21.54 17.38
C ASP A 173 28.75 21.47 18.31
N GLN A 174 29.86 20.91 17.80
CA GLN A 174 31.19 21.09 18.40
C GLN A 174 31.88 22.25 17.69
N THR A 175 31.78 23.46 18.24
CA THR A 175 32.88 24.37 18.58
C THR A 175 32.41 25.82 18.70
N SER A 176 32.84 26.45 19.79
CA SER A 176 32.63 27.85 20.11
C SER A 176 33.40 28.77 19.15
N ASN A 177 32.72 29.76 18.56
CA ASN A 177 32.97 31.20 18.77
C ASN A 177 32.39 32.09 17.66
N THR A 178 31.84 33.21 18.14
CA THR A 178 31.74 34.54 17.51
C THR A 178 30.72 34.85 16.40
N THR A 179 29.95 35.89 16.75
CA THR A 179 29.37 36.97 15.95
C THR A 179 28.08 36.73 15.18
N ILE A 180 27.05 37.39 15.73
CA ILE A 180 25.78 37.78 15.15
C ILE A 180 26.02 38.46 13.79
N ASN A 181 25.48 37.88 12.72
CA ASN A 181 25.03 38.62 11.55
C ASN A 181 23.76 37.95 11.01
N GLN A 182 22.70 38.75 10.95
CA GLN A 182 21.42 38.45 10.31
C GLN A 182 21.55 38.41 8.77
N PRO A 183 20.54 37.92 8.06
CA PRO A 183 20.69 36.97 6.95
C PRO A 183 21.11 37.63 5.63
N THR A 184 22.15 37.09 5.00
CA THR A 184 22.41 37.31 3.59
C THR A 184 21.52 36.37 2.77
N GLN A 185 20.66 36.99 1.96
CA GLN A 185 19.89 36.36 0.90
C GLN A 185 20.82 35.49 0.03
N SER A 186 20.47 34.22 -0.10
CA SER A 186 21.04 33.34 -1.14
C SER A 186 20.01 33.12 -2.25
N PRO A 187 20.48 32.87 -3.48
CA PRO A 187 19.83 33.30 -4.70
C PRO A 187 18.72 32.36 -5.13
N ASN A 188 17.74 32.94 -5.83
CA ASN A 188 16.80 32.27 -6.72
C ASN A 188 17.40 31.03 -7.39
N ALA A 189 16.96 29.85 -6.94
CA ALA A 189 17.02 28.63 -7.72
C ALA A 189 15.65 28.35 -8.33
N THR A 190 15.22 29.25 -9.23
CA THR A 190 14.18 28.93 -10.21
C THR A 190 14.78 27.99 -11.26
N LYS A 191 14.64 26.69 -11.03
CA LYS A 191 14.43 25.72 -12.11
C LYS A 191 13.31 24.79 -11.68
N ASN A 192 12.08 25.29 -11.79
CA ASN A 192 10.93 24.40 -11.94
C ASN A 192 11.27 23.41 -13.07
N PRO A 193 11.15 22.09 -12.86
CA PRO A 193 11.11 21.18 -13.99
C PRO A 193 9.98 21.63 -14.92
N ALA A 194 10.23 21.60 -16.23
CA ALA A 194 9.28 22.02 -17.25
C ALA A 194 7.91 21.34 -17.03
N PRO A 195 6.78 22.04 -17.30
CA PRO A 195 5.45 21.49 -17.05
C PRO A 195 5.29 20.15 -17.78
N SER A 196 4.99 19.09 -17.03
CA SER A 196 4.61 17.80 -17.59
C SER A 196 3.28 18.00 -18.33
N ASN A 197 3.31 17.92 -19.65
CA ASN A 197 2.13 18.09 -20.50
C ASN A 197 1.30 16.79 -20.50
N ILE A 198 0.97 16.30 -19.31
CA ILE A 198 0.11 15.14 -19.09
C ILE A 198 -1.32 15.54 -19.47
N PRO A 199 -1.97 14.84 -20.42
CA PRO A 199 -3.40 15.00 -20.64
C PRO A 199 -4.14 14.80 -19.33
N ASN A 200 -4.94 15.79 -18.95
CA ASN A 200 -5.60 15.85 -17.65
C ASN A 200 -7.09 16.07 -17.90
N CYS A 201 -7.91 15.12 -17.45
CA CYS A 201 -9.36 15.18 -17.66
C CYS A 201 -10.06 16.16 -16.70
N GLN A 202 -9.29 16.72 -15.76
CA GLN A 202 -9.74 17.50 -14.62
C GLN A 202 -10.73 16.72 -13.76
N CYS A 203 -10.61 15.39 -13.73
CA CYS A 203 -11.54 14.52 -13.05
C CYS A 203 -11.11 14.24 -11.61
N VAL A 204 -12.08 14.32 -10.71
CA VAL A 204 -11.97 13.84 -9.34
C VAL A 204 -13.02 12.76 -9.13
N ALA A 205 -12.59 11.54 -8.86
CA ALA A 205 -13.47 10.44 -8.47
C ALA A 205 -13.40 10.23 -6.97
N PHE A 206 -14.52 10.45 -6.28
CA PHE A 206 -14.63 10.06 -4.88
C PHE A 206 -15.04 8.60 -4.78
N ARG A 207 -14.43 7.90 -3.83
CA ARG A 207 -14.85 6.56 -3.44
C ARG A 207 -15.08 6.48 -1.93
N LEU A 208 -16.19 5.87 -1.54
CA LEU A 208 -16.52 5.56 -0.16
C LEU A 208 -16.24 4.07 0.06
N ASP A 209 -15.18 3.77 0.80
CA ASP A 209 -14.72 2.41 1.02
C ASP A 209 -15.44 1.75 2.21
N ASN A 210 -15.46 0.42 2.22
CA ASN A 210 -15.89 -0.44 3.33
C ASN A 210 -17.36 -0.31 3.74
N VAL A 211 -18.23 0.06 2.80
CA VAL A 211 -19.67 0.15 3.05
C VAL A 211 -20.23 -1.21 3.45
N GLN A 212 -20.90 -1.21 4.59
CA GLN A 212 -21.42 -2.41 5.25
C GLN A 212 -22.53 -2.05 6.24
N ASP A 213 -23.29 -3.06 6.63
CA ASP A 213 -24.43 -2.92 7.51
C ASP A 213 -24.02 -2.67 8.97
N TYR A 214 -24.93 -2.06 9.73
CA TYR A 214 -24.88 -1.80 11.18
C TYR A 214 -23.75 -0.89 11.68
N TRP A 215 -22.54 -0.97 11.12
CA TRP A 215 -21.41 -0.18 11.57
C TRP A 215 -21.40 1.22 10.96
N LEU A 216 -21.73 2.23 11.76
CA LEU A 216 -21.76 3.63 11.32
C LEU A 216 -22.69 3.88 10.12
N ASN A 217 -23.75 3.07 9.94
CA ASN A 217 -24.65 3.16 8.79
C ASN A 217 -25.34 4.53 8.65
N ASN A 218 -25.60 5.27 9.75
CA ASN A 218 -26.13 6.63 9.69
C ASN A 218 -25.10 7.61 9.10
N VAL A 219 -23.82 7.42 9.43
CA VAL A 219 -22.71 8.22 8.91
C VAL A 219 -22.51 7.94 7.42
N GLN A 220 -22.46 6.66 7.04
CA GLN A 220 -22.37 6.23 5.63
C GLN A 220 -23.52 6.84 4.80
N THR A 221 -24.77 6.70 5.28
CA THR A 221 -25.96 7.26 4.64
C THR A 221 -25.89 8.78 4.53
N LYS A 222 -25.35 9.47 5.54
CA LYS A 222 -25.22 10.93 5.52
C LYS A 222 -24.19 11.40 4.50
N ILE A 223 -23.05 10.70 4.38
CA ILE A 223 -22.04 10.97 3.34
C ILE A 223 -22.67 10.82 1.94
N ILE A 224 -23.35 9.71 1.68
CA ILE A 224 -24.00 9.46 0.39
C ILE A 224 -25.02 10.57 0.07
N ASN A 225 -25.84 10.95 1.06
CA ASN A 225 -26.81 12.05 0.91
C ASN A 225 -26.13 13.38 0.58
N THR A 226 -24.97 13.69 1.17
CA THR A 226 -24.23 14.92 0.84
C THR A 226 -23.84 14.95 -0.63
N PHE A 227 -23.34 13.85 -1.20
CA PHE A 227 -23.04 13.77 -2.63
C PHE A 227 -24.29 13.97 -3.50
N GLN A 228 -25.40 13.33 -3.14
CA GLN A 228 -26.67 13.48 -3.85
C GLN A 228 -27.19 14.93 -3.79
N GLN A 229 -27.20 15.57 -2.62
CA GLN A 229 -27.62 16.96 -2.43
C GLN A 229 -26.73 17.93 -3.18
N LYS A 230 -25.43 17.64 -3.26
CA LYS A 230 -24.48 18.39 -4.06
C LYS A 230 -24.52 18.00 -5.54
N ASN A 231 -25.44 17.14 -6.00
CA ASN A 231 -25.50 16.66 -7.38
C ASN A 231 -24.14 16.10 -7.88
N ALA A 232 -23.35 15.45 -7.01
CA ALA A 232 -22.02 14.92 -7.28
C ALA A 232 -21.99 13.39 -7.36
N ASN A 233 -21.22 12.87 -8.32
CA ASN A 233 -21.05 11.44 -8.52
C ASN A 233 -20.21 10.81 -7.40
N LEU A 234 -20.50 9.56 -7.06
CA LEU A 234 -19.79 8.81 -6.01
C LEU A 234 -19.63 7.34 -6.41
N THR A 235 -18.46 6.77 -6.13
CA THR A 235 -18.24 5.31 -6.20
C THR A 235 -18.31 4.72 -4.78
N ILE A 236 -18.98 3.59 -4.60
CA ILE A 236 -19.19 2.97 -3.27
C ILE A 236 -18.64 1.55 -3.28
N GLY A 237 -17.62 1.29 -2.47
CA GLY A 237 -17.06 -0.04 -2.24
C GLY A 237 -17.85 -0.80 -1.18
N ILE A 238 -18.50 -1.90 -1.55
CA ILE A 238 -19.32 -2.73 -0.65
C ILE A 238 -18.56 -4.00 -0.25
N ILE A 239 -18.58 -4.31 1.06
CA ILE A 239 -18.12 -5.60 1.59
C ILE A 239 -19.30 -6.58 1.51
N GLY A 240 -19.19 -7.59 0.63
CA GLY A 240 -20.33 -8.41 0.21
C GLY A 240 -21.03 -9.17 1.34
N ASN A 241 -20.29 -9.87 2.20
CA ASN A 241 -20.84 -10.68 3.29
C ASN A 241 -21.51 -9.82 4.37
N SER A 242 -20.98 -8.62 4.59
CA SER A 242 -21.45 -7.68 5.60
C SER A 242 -22.55 -6.74 5.08
N PHE A 243 -23.16 -7.04 3.93
CA PHE A 243 -24.15 -6.18 3.28
C PHE A 243 -25.45 -6.92 2.90
N GLY A 244 -26.59 -6.28 3.16
CA GLY A 244 -27.94 -6.79 2.88
C GLY A 244 -28.67 -7.44 4.05
N ASN A 245 -28.08 -7.45 5.24
CA ASN A 245 -28.73 -7.81 6.50
C ASN A 245 -29.45 -6.61 7.13
N ASP A 246 -28.95 -5.39 6.92
CA ASP A 246 -29.65 -4.14 7.23
C ASP A 246 -30.52 -3.71 6.05
N ALA A 247 -31.81 -4.03 6.13
CA ALA A 247 -32.80 -3.62 5.14
C ALA A 247 -32.84 -2.11 4.91
N LYS A 248 -32.46 -1.28 5.89
CA LYS A 248 -32.47 0.19 5.77
C LYS A 248 -31.40 0.66 4.78
N LEU A 249 -30.16 0.21 4.94
CA LEU A 249 -29.04 0.64 4.10
C LEU A 249 -29.15 0.08 2.69
N ALA A 250 -29.48 -1.21 2.55
CA ALA A 250 -29.64 -1.85 1.26
C ALA A 250 -30.79 -1.24 0.44
N ALA A 251 -31.98 -1.06 1.04
CA ALA A 251 -33.11 -0.42 0.34
C ALA A 251 -32.83 1.05 0.02
N TYR A 252 -32.14 1.77 0.91
CA TYR A 252 -31.71 3.15 0.64
C TYR A 252 -30.78 3.23 -0.57
N LEU A 253 -29.78 2.35 -0.68
CA LEU A 253 -28.89 2.32 -1.84
C LEU A 253 -29.62 1.90 -3.12
N GLU A 254 -30.50 0.89 -3.04
CA GLU A 254 -31.31 0.44 -4.18
C GLU A 254 -32.16 1.59 -4.76
N ASP A 255 -32.81 2.39 -3.89
CA ASP A 255 -33.56 3.59 -4.28
C ASP A 255 -32.67 4.61 -5.01
N LYS A 256 -31.50 4.94 -4.46
CA LYS A 256 -30.59 5.93 -5.06
C LYS A 256 -29.96 5.46 -6.37
N ILE A 257 -29.72 4.16 -6.52
CA ILE A 257 -29.23 3.59 -7.78
C ILE A 257 -30.32 3.66 -8.86
N LYS A 258 -31.60 3.45 -8.51
CA LYS A 258 -32.72 3.57 -9.45
C LYS A 258 -32.94 5.00 -9.95
N THR A 259 -32.77 6.01 -9.08
CA THR A 259 -32.87 7.42 -9.50
C THR A 259 -31.69 7.86 -10.35
N ASN A 260 -30.49 7.34 -10.05
CA ASN A 260 -29.23 7.47 -10.80
C ASN A 260 -28.83 8.91 -11.20
N ASN A 261 -29.22 9.92 -10.43
CA ASN A 261 -28.88 11.32 -10.70
C ASN A 261 -28.69 12.11 -9.39
N PRO A 262 -27.45 12.45 -8.99
CA PRO A 262 -26.17 12.13 -9.65
C PRO A 262 -25.83 10.64 -9.54
N SER A 263 -24.92 10.16 -10.40
CA SER A 263 -24.62 8.72 -10.52
C SER A 263 -23.95 8.16 -9.27
N ILE A 264 -24.48 7.02 -8.80
CA ILE A 264 -23.86 6.16 -7.80
C ILE A 264 -23.33 4.92 -8.50
N GLU A 265 -22.01 4.74 -8.48
CA GLU A 265 -21.36 3.53 -8.97
C GLU A 265 -21.09 2.57 -7.82
N ILE A 266 -21.45 1.30 -7.98
CA ILE A 266 -21.15 0.26 -6.99
C ILE A 266 -19.89 -0.49 -7.40
N ALA A 267 -18.97 -0.60 -6.45
CA ALA A 267 -17.71 -1.31 -6.55
C ALA A 267 -17.70 -2.50 -5.57
N ASN A 268 -17.00 -3.56 -5.96
CA ASN A 268 -16.72 -4.70 -5.10
C ASN A 268 -15.57 -4.34 -4.15
N ASN A 269 -15.73 -4.55 -2.85
CA ASN A 269 -14.69 -4.32 -1.84
C ASN A 269 -14.38 -5.60 -1.03
N GLY A 270 -14.38 -6.75 -1.71
CA GLY A 270 -14.18 -8.07 -1.12
C GLY A 270 -15.47 -8.71 -0.59
N TRP A 271 -15.35 -9.92 -0.05
CA TRP A 271 -16.45 -10.63 0.59
C TRP A 271 -16.53 -10.33 2.09
N GLU A 272 -15.46 -10.58 2.84
CA GLU A 272 -15.28 -10.37 4.28
C GLU A 272 -14.17 -9.36 4.60
N PHE A 273 -13.74 -8.59 3.60
CA PHE A 273 -12.62 -7.65 3.69
C PHE A 273 -11.24 -8.35 3.80
N GLU A 274 -11.09 -9.46 3.09
CA GLU A 274 -9.94 -10.35 3.09
C GLU A 274 -8.73 -9.85 2.28
N ASN A 275 -7.52 -10.25 2.68
CA ASN A 275 -6.30 -10.03 1.91
C ASN A 275 -6.26 -10.96 0.68
N PHE A 276 -6.73 -10.49 -0.47
CA PHE A 276 -6.74 -11.26 -1.73
C PHE A 276 -5.39 -11.86 -2.09
N ALA A 277 -4.28 -11.17 -1.82
CA ALA A 277 -2.95 -11.68 -2.15
C ALA A 277 -2.56 -12.96 -1.39
N ALA A 278 -3.23 -13.28 -0.29
CA ALA A 278 -3.02 -14.49 0.51
C ALA A 278 -3.78 -15.71 0.00
N HIS A 279 -4.67 -15.55 -0.98
CA HIS A 279 -5.55 -16.60 -1.49
C HIS A 279 -5.08 -17.14 -2.84
N ASN A 280 -5.45 -18.39 -3.13
CA ASN A 280 -5.19 -19.00 -4.44
C ASN A 280 -6.19 -18.48 -5.51
N LYS A 281 -5.95 -18.82 -6.78
CA LYS A 281 -6.76 -18.34 -7.91
C LYS A 281 -8.25 -18.66 -7.80
N ASN A 282 -8.61 -19.88 -7.43
CA ASN A 282 -10.01 -20.31 -7.35
C ASN A 282 -10.74 -19.65 -6.17
N GLU A 283 -10.04 -19.45 -5.05
CA GLU A 283 -10.57 -18.71 -3.90
C GLU A 283 -10.85 -17.26 -4.27
N GLN A 284 -9.89 -16.56 -4.87
CA GLN A 284 -10.08 -15.17 -5.29
C GLN A 284 -11.21 -15.01 -6.31
N TYR A 285 -11.34 -15.95 -7.26
CA TYR A 285 -12.48 -15.98 -8.18
C TYR A 285 -13.81 -16.07 -7.43
N SER A 286 -13.91 -17.00 -6.48
CA SER A 286 -15.14 -17.24 -5.71
C SER A 286 -15.49 -16.04 -4.83
N LEU A 287 -14.52 -15.44 -4.16
CA LEU A 287 -14.72 -14.24 -3.33
C LEU A 287 -15.28 -13.05 -4.13
N LEU A 288 -14.72 -12.78 -5.32
CA LEU A 288 -15.25 -11.73 -6.21
C LEU A 288 -16.66 -12.08 -6.69
N LYS A 289 -16.88 -13.34 -7.07
CA LYS A 289 -18.16 -13.83 -7.57
C LYS A 289 -19.26 -13.72 -6.52
N ASP A 290 -19.01 -14.22 -5.31
CA ASP A 290 -20.00 -14.24 -4.22
C ASP A 290 -20.40 -12.83 -3.82
N SER A 291 -19.42 -11.92 -3.72
CA SER A 291 -19.69 -10.50 -3.46
C SER A 291 -20.49 -9.85 -4.60
N ASN A 292 -20.12 -10.08 -5.86
CA ASN A 292 -20.85 -9.56 -7.01
C ASN A 292 -22.28 -10.11 -7.12
N ASP A 293 -22.49 -11.40 -6.90
CA ASP A 293 -23.79 -12.06 -6.96
C ASP A 293 -24.70 -11.55 -5.84
N LYS A 294 -24.16 -11.39 -4.63
CA LYS A 294 -24.90 -10.82 -3.50
C LYS A 294 -25.30 -9.38 -3.77
N ILE A 295 -24.37 -8.54 -4.22
CA ILE A 295 -24.64 -7.14 -4.58
C ILE A 295 -25.71 -7.06 -5.69
N PHE A 296 -25.59 -7.88 -6.74
CA PHE A 296 -26.57 -7.93 -7.82
C PHE A 296 -27.96 -8.33 -7.32
N SER A 297 -28.05 -9.33 -6.44
CA SER A 297 -29.32 -9.78 -5.88
C SER A 297 -30.06 -8.72 -5.06
N LEU A 298 -29.32 -7.79 -4.45
CA LEU A 298 -29.86 -6.74 -3.58
C LEU A 298 -30.10 -5.41 -4.30
N LEU A 299 -29.20 -5.03 -5.20
CA LEU A 299 -29.16 -3.70 -5.81
C LEU A 299 -29.46 -3.71 -7.31
N GLY A 300 -29.58 -4.88 -7.94
CA GLY A 300 -29.83 -5.02 -9.38
C GLY A 300 -28.67 -4.58 -10.27
N THR A 301 -27.47 -4.39 -9.71
CA THR A 301 -26.27 -3.96 -10.44
C THR A 301 -25.10 -4.87 -10.13
N THR A 302 -24.28 -5.15 -11.14
CA THR A 302 -23.06 -5.95 -10.99
C THR A 302 -21.85 -5.02 -10.99
N PRO A 303 -21.01 -5.04 -9.94
CA PRO A 303 -19.80 -4.22 -9.89
C PRO A 303 -18.84 -4.50 -11.06
N SER A 304 -18.37 -3.43 -11.72
CA SER A 304 -17.28 -3.49 -12.71
C SER A 304 -15.96 -2.92 -12.18
N VAL A 305 -15.99 -2.34 -10.97
CA VAL A 305 -14.84 -1.80 -10.24
C VAL A 305 -14.54 -2.70 -9.05
N PHE A 306 -13.26 -3.02 -8.86
CA PHE A 306 -12.76 -3.70 -7.66
C PHE A 306 -11.86 -2.77 -6.86
N ILE A 307 -12.18 -2.63 -5.57
CA ILE A 307 -11.40 -1.95 -4.55
C ILE A 307 -10.86 -3.06 -3.63
N PRO A 308 -9.61 -3.52 -3.81
CA PRO A 308 -9.09 -4.62 -3.00
C PRO A 308 -8.93 -4.21 -1.54
N PRO A 309 -9.42 -5.01 -0.57
CA PRO A 309 -9.13 -4.80 0.83
C PRO A 309 -7.63 -4.65 1.08
N TYR A 310 -7.26 -3.70 1.93
CA TYR A 310 -5.87 -3.34 2.25
C TYR A 310 -5.00 -2.95 1.05
N GLY A 311 -5.59 -2.77 -0.14
CA GLY A 311 -4.83 -2.56 -1.38
C GLY A 311 -4.01 -3.77 -1.83
N LYS A 312 -4.24 -4.97 -1.28
CA LYS A 312 -3.40 -6.16 -1.53
C LYS A 312 -3.99 -7.03 -2.64
N ILE A 313 -3.19 -7.28 -3.66
CA ILE A 313 -3.53 -8.07 -4.86
C ILE A 313 -2.32 -8.87 -5.32
N ASN A 314 -2.54 -9.90 -6.14
CA ASN A 314 -1.48 -10.64 -6.82
C ASN A 314 -1.91 -10.94 -8.27
N ASN A 315 -1.13 -11.76 -9.01
CA ASN A 315 -1.47 -12.13 -10.38
C ASN A 315 -2.83 -12.81 -10.52
N TYR A 316 -3.17 -13.68 -9.58
CA TYR A 316 -4.44 -14.39 -9.58
C TYR A 316 -5.63 -13.45 -9.37
N THR A 317 -5.40 -12.27 -8.78
CA THR A 317 -6.45 -11.25 -8.67
C THR A 317 -6.90 -10.76 -10.04
N PHE A 318 -5.97 -10.56 -10.99
CA PHE A 318 -6.32 -10.13 -12.34
C PHE A 318 -7.07 -11.22 -13.11
N ASP A 319 -6.66 -12.49 -12.94
CA ASP A 319 -7.40 -13.64 -13.46
C ASP A 319 -8.83 -13.65 -12.94
N ALA A 320 -8.98 -13.57 -11.62
CA ALA A 320 -10.27 -13.57 -10.95
C ALA A 320 -11.14 -12.39 -11.40
N MET A 321 -10.56 -11.20 -11.56
CA MET A 321 -11.26 -10.02 -12.07
C MET A 321 -11.74 -10.23 -13.51
N TYR A 322 -10.87 -10.71 -14.40
CA TYR A 322 -11.21 -10.97 -15.80
C TYR A 322 -12.37 -11.97 -15.92
N GLU A 323 -12.27 -13.08 -15.20
CA GLU A 323 -13.30 -14.13 -15.17
C GLU A 323 -14.64 -13.63 -14.57
N ASN A 324 -14.57 -12.68 -13.63
CA ASN A 324 -15.74 -12.00 -13.06
C ASN A 324 -16.18 -10.73 -13.82
N LYS A 325 -15.62 -10.47 -15.02
CA LYS A 325 -15.93 -9.31 -15.88
C LYS A 325 -15.70 -7.95 -15.20
N ILE A 326 -14.81 -7.88 -14.22
CA ILE A 326 -14.36 -6.65 -13.59
C ILE A 326 -13.24 -6.06 -14.45
N THR A 327 -13.44 -4.83 -14.90
CA THR A 327 -12.53 -4.16 -15.84
C THR A 327 -11.77 -3.00 -15.21
N LEU A 328 -12.12 -2.58 -13.99
CA LEU A 328 -11.53 -1.44 -13.31
C LEU A 328 -10.98 -1.87 -11.94
N LEU A 329 -9.71 -1.54 -11.67
CA LEU A 329 -9.06 -1.74 -10.37
C LEU A 329 -8.78 -0.40 -9.71
N SER A 330 -9.15 -0.22 -8.45
CA SER A 330 -8.81 0.96 -7.65
C SER A 330 -8.17 0.57 -6.32
N ALA A 331 -6.88 0.24 -6.34
CA ALA A 331 -6.09 -0.15 -5.17
C ALA A 331 -5.39 1.06 -4.50
N ASN A 332 -4.95 0.91 -3.24
CA ASN A 332 -4.19 1.94 -2.50
C ASN A 332 -2.72 2.06 -2.88
N THR A 333 -2.21 1.17 -3.74
CA THR A 333 -0.79 1.16 -4.13
C THR A 333 -0.62 1.12 -5.63
N LEU A 334 0.40 1.86 -6.11
CA LEU A 334 0.93 1.79 -7.47
C LEU A 334 1.97 0.67 -7.64
N THR A 335 2.33 -0.04 -6.57
CA THR A 335 3.32 -1.10 -6.58
C THR A 335 2.67 -2.45 -6.42
N TYR A 336 2.39 -3.08 -7.55
CA TYR A 336 2.57 -4.52 -7.59
C TYR A 336 3.32 -4.91 -8.85
N HIS A 337 4.45 -5.58 -8.64
CA HIS A 337 5.26 -6.18 -9.67
C HIS A 337 4.75 -7.59 -9.91
N THR A 338 4.14 -7.88 -11.06
CA THR A 338 4.20 -9.22 -11.69
C THR A 338 3.57 -9.23 -13.09
N VAL A 339 4.00 -10.22 -13.87
CA VAL A 339 3.79 -10.41 -15.31
C VAL A 339 2.38 -10.96 -15.53
N TYR A 340 1.58 -10.33 -16.40
CA TYR A 340 0.28 -10.82 -16.81
C TYR A 340 0.19 -10.83 -18.35
N PRO A 341 -0.38 -11.87 -18.97
CA PRO A 341 -0.52 -11.94 -20.43
C PRO A 341 -1.55 -10.93 -20.96
N SER A 342 -1.23 -10.41 -22.13
CA SER A 342 -1.77 -9.23 -22.83
C SER A 342 -3.24 -9.26 -23.30
N SER A 343 -4.14 -10.06 -22.70
CA SER A 343 -5.51 -10.24 -23.21
C SER A 343 -6.66 -9.60 -22.41
N SER A 344 -6.39 -9.00 -21.25
CA SER A 344 -7.43 -8.32 -20.43
C SER A 344 -7.12 -6.85 -20.21
N THR A 345 -7.92 -5.95 -20.79
CA THR A 345 -7.86 -4.50 -20.54
C THR A 345 -8.45 -4.17 -19.15
N ILE A 346 -7.73 -4.53 -18.08
CA ILE A 346 -8.04 -4.07 -16.72
C ILE A 346 -7.40 -2.69 -16.54
N HIS A 347 -8.21 -1.64 -16.46
CA HIS A 347 -7.75 -0.28 -16.23
C HIS A 347 -7.57 -0.02 -14.74
N ARG A 348 -6.58 0.80 -14.39
CA ARG A 348 -6.18 1.03 -12.99
C ARG A 348 -6.33 2.50 -12.63
N PHE A 349 -7.09 2.75 -11.58
CA PHE A 349 -7.34 4.06 -11.01
C PHE A 349 -6.99 4.03 -9.52
N PRO A 350 -5.69 4.05 -9.16
CA PRO A 350 -5.26 3.95 -7.78
C PRO A 350 -5.85 5.06 -6.91
N ALA A 351 -6.08 4.78 -5.64
CA ALA A 351 -6.36 5.83 -4.66
C ALA A 351 -5.13 6.70 -4.51
N THR A 352 -5.25 7.96 -4.92
CA THR A 352 -4.17 8.94 -4.90
C THR A 352 -4.30 9.92 -3.75
N VAL A 353 -5.50 10.06 -3.18
CA VAL A 353 -5.81 11.03 -2.12
C VAL A 353 -6.67 10.36 -1.06
N ALA A 354 -6.49 10.72 0.21
CA ALA A 354 -7.36 10.34 1.32
C ALA A 354 -7.98 11.59 1.97
N THR A 355 -9.18 11.47 2.53
CA THR A 355 -9.83 12.55 3.27
C THR A 355 -9.34 12.71 4.71
N GLY A 356 -8.60 11.73 5.22
CA GLY A 356 -8.18 11.68 6.61
C GLY A 356 -7.09 10.66 6.89
N PHE A 357 -6.56 10.73 8.10
CA PHE A 357 -5.51 9.87 8.64
C PHE A 357 -5.89 9.34 10.02
N ILE A 358 -5.16 8.36 10.53
CA ILE A 358 -5.39 7.79 11.87
C ILE A 358 -4.30 8.34 12.81
N SER A 359 -4.69 8.92 13.94
CA SER A 359 -3.77 9.43 14.98
C SER A 359 -3.23 8.31 15.88
N ILE A 360 -2.11 8.61 16.52
CA ILE A 360 -1.33 7.75 17.41
C ILE A 360 -2.08 7.48 18.72
N GLY A 361 -1.92 6.27 19.27
CA GLY A 361 -2.26 5.91 20.65
C GLY A 361 -3.61 5.19 20.80
N ASN A 362 -4.69 5.78 20.28
CA ASN A 362 -6.06 5.28 20.44
C ASN A 362 -6.73 4.88 19.10
N GLY A 363 -6.03 5.03 17.97
CA GLY A 363 -6.56 4.67 16.65
C GLY A 363 -7.67 5.61 16.14
N THR A 364 -7.74 6.85 16.63
CA THR A 364 -8.78 7.79 16.20
C THR A 364 -8.56 8.30 14.79
N SER A 365 -9.63 8.32 14.00
CA SER A 365 -9.64 8.89 12.65
C SER A 365 -9.72 10.42 12.73
N HIS A 366 -8.94 11.11 11.91
CA HIS A 366 -8.89 12.56 11.79
C HIS A 366 -8.99 12.96 10.32
N ARG A 367 -9.96 13.80 10.02
CA ARG A 367 -10.12 14.40 8.70
C ARG A 367 -9.06 15.47 8.45
N LEU A 368 -8.51 15.47 7.24
CA LEU A 368 -7.68 16.56 6.72
C LEU A 368 -8.52 17.81 6.46
N THR A 369 -7.89 18.98 6.47
CA THR A 369 -8.56 20.22 6.08
C THR A 369 -8.91 20.21 4.59
N ASN A 370 -9.91 20.99 4.17
CA ASN A 370 -10.25 21.10 2.74
C ASN A 370 -9.07 21.57 1.90
N ASN A 371 -8.27 22.51 2.41
CA ASN A 371 -7.08 23.00 1.70
C ASN A 371 -6.04 21.89 1.49
N GLU A 372 -5.81 21.03 2.48
CA GLU A 372 -4.89 19.89 2.34
C GLU A 372 -5.42 18.88 1.33
N ILE A 373 -6.71 18.54 1.40
CA ILE A 373 -7.35 17.61 0.44
C ILE A 373 -7.31 18.19 -0.97
N PHE A 374 -7.65 19.46 -1.14
CA PHE A 374 -7.61 20.16 -2.43
C PHE A 374 -6.19 20.18 -3.01
N THR A 375 -5.18 20.49 -2.19
CA THR A 375 -3.77 20.46 -2.62
C THR A 375 -3.34 19.06 -3.04
N ASN A 376 -3.73 18.03 -2.29
CA ASN A 376 -3.48 16.63 -2.67
C ASN A 376 -4.15 16.26 -4.00
N ILE A 377 -5.37 16.76 -4.25
CA ILE A 377 -6.06 16.57 -5.53
C ILE A 377 -5.28 17.26 -6.65
N GLN A 378 -4.82 18.50 -6.47
CA GLN A 378 -4.03 19.21 -7.48
C GLN A 378 -2.71 18.47 -7.81
N ASN A 379 -2.01 17.98 -6.79
CA ASN A 379 -0.79 17.19 -6.99
C ASN A 379 -1.10 15.90 -7.75
N SER A 380 -2.19 15.20 -7.39
CA SER A 380 -2.61 14.00 -8.11
C SER A 380 -2.99 14.28 -9.56
N LEU A 381 -3.70 15.38 -9.82
CA LEU A 381 -4.04 15.83 -11.17
C LEU A 381 -2.79 16.15 -12.01
N HIS A 382 -1.76 16.74 -11.40
CA HIS A 382 -0.47 17.00 -12.03
C HIS A 382 0.30 15.70 -12.33
N ASP A 383 0.32 14.76 -11.39
CA ASP A 383 1.15 13.55 -11.47
C ASP A 383 0.48 12.42 -12.30
N TYR A 384 -0.85 12.35 -12.28
CA TYR A 384 -1.62 11.22 -12.85
C TYR A 384 -2.69 11.64 -13.87
N GLY A 385 -3.01 12.93 -13.99
CA GLY A 385 -4.08 13.42 -14.89
C GLY A 385 -5.51 13.24 -14.36
N PHE A 386 -5.67 12.62 -13.19
CA PHE A 386 -6.93 12.42 -12.46
C PHE A 386 -6.64 12.33 -10.96
N ALA A 387 -7.65 12.43 -10.11
CA ALA A 387 -7.54 12.13 -8.69
C ALA A 387 -8.62 11.13 -8.25
N VAL A 388 -8.23 10.06 -7.55
CA VAL A 388 -9.18 9.20 -6.82
C VAL A 388 -9.04 9.49 -5.33
N VAL A 389 -10.13 9.98 -4.73
CA VAL A 389 -10.20 10.42 -3.33
C VAL A 389 -10.93 9.38 -2.50
N THR A 390 -10.21 8.80 -1.54
CA THR A 390 -10.73 7.80 -0.60
C THR A 390 -11.38 8.47 0.60
N ILE A 391 -12.65 8.16 0.81
CA ILE A 391 -13.44 8.57 1.97
C ILE A 391 -13.50 7.40 2.95
N ALA A 392 -12.93 7.59 4.13
CA ALA A 392 -13.14 6.70 5.27
C ALA A 392 -14.30 7.26 6.10
N PHE A 393 -15.45 6.59 6.15
CA PHE A 393 -16.63 7.14 6.85
C PHE A 393 -16.41 7.38 8.34
N GLN A 394 -15.41 6.71 8.94
CA GLN A 394 -14.99 6.92 10.33
C GLN A 394 -14.47 8.35 10.57
N ASP A 395 -13.91 9.00 9.55
CA ASP A 395 -13.48 10.40 9.64
C ASP A 395 -14.68 11.31 9.94
N TYR A 396 -15.87 10.97 9.44
CA TYR A 396 -17.07 11.82 9.46
C TYR A 396 -18.04 11.50 10.59
N ALA A 397 -17.62 10.70 11.54
CA ALA A 397 -18.42 10.26 12.67
C ALA A 397 -18.06 11.05 13.93
N MET A 398 -19.05 11.30 14.79
CA MET A 398 -18.82 11.87 16.11
C MET A 398 -17.92 10.93 16.92
N ASN A 399 -16.98 11.51 17.67
CA ASN A 399 -16.09 10.79 18.56
C ASN A 399 -16.19 11.39 19.96
N ASN A 400 -16.43 10.53 20.96
CA ASN A 400 -16.50 10.95 22.36
C ASN A 400 -15.15 10.84 23.09
N GLY A 401 -14.06 10.72 22.35
CA GLY A 401 -12.68 10.55 22.85
C GLY A 401 -12.26 9.10 23.03
N THR A 402 -13.20 8.14 23.04
CA THR A 402 -12.90 6.72 23.29
C THR A 402 -13.48 5.79 22.23
N ALA A 403 -14.63 6.14 21.63
CA ALA A 403 -15.28 5.33 20.61
C ALA A 403 -16.00 6.20 19.57
N THR A 404 -15.92 5.77 18.31
CA THR A 404 -16.69 6.33 17.21
C THR A 404 -18.17 6.00 17.36
N GLN A 405 -19.01 7.03 17.31
CA GLN A 405 -20.46 6.89 17.44
C GLN A 405 -21.12 6.78 16.07
N ASN A 406 -22.23 6.04 15.97
CA ASN A 406 -23.06 5.97 14.77
C ASN A 406 -23.92 7.24 14.59
N GLU A 407 -23.27 8.39 14.70
CA GLU A 407 -23.83 9.73 14.57
C GLU A 407 -22.89 10.56 13.69
N PRO A 408 -23.38 11.20 12.61
CA PRO A 408 -22.53 12.00 11.74
C PRO A 408 -22.03 13.27 12.44
N ASP A 409 -20.74 13.57 12.31
CA ASP A 409 -20.19 14.88 12.68
C ASP A 409 -20.62 15.90 11.62
N MET A 410 -21.61 16.73 11.98
CA MET A 410 -22.22 17.68 11.05
C MET A 410 -21.25 18.76 10.55
N GLN A 411 -20.22 19.12 11.33
CA GLN A 411 -19.20 20.06 10.88
C GLN A 411 -18.36 19.44 9.77
N GLN A 412 -17.91 18.20 9.95
CA GLN A 412 -17.11 17.49 8.96
C GLN A 412 -17.91 17.15 7.71
N ILE A 413 -19.18 16.80 7.86
CA ILE A 413 -20.12 16.61 6.74
C ILE A 413 -20.32 17.91 5.95
N GLN A 414 -20.45 19.05 6.62
CA GLN A 414 -20.55 20.35 5.95
C GLN A 414 -19.25 20.67 5.18
N GLN A 415 -18.09 20.41 5.78
CA GLN A 415 -16.80 20.60 5.12
C GLN A 415 -16.64 19.72 3.88
N LEU A 416 -17.15 18.48 3.88
CA LEU A 416 -17.20 17.63 2.68
C LEU A 416 -18.05 18.27 1.58
N GLY A 417 -19.22 18.82 1.94
CA GLY A 417 -20.06 19.57 1.01
C GLY A 417 -19.34 20.78 0.42
N SER A 418 -18.63 21.55 1.25
CA SER A 418 -17.85 22.72 0.78
C SER A 418 -16.68 22.32 -0.12
N LEU A 419 -16.02 21.19 0.14
CA LEU A 419 -14.96 20.67 -0.71
C LEU A 419 -15.50 20.33 -2.11
N ILE A 420 -16.68 19.70 -2.18
CA ILE A 420 -17.35 19.39 -3.46
C ILE A 420 -17.63 20.67 -4.26
N ASP A 421 -18.14 21.72 -3.61
CA ASP A 421 -18.38 23.02 -4.25
C ASP A 421 -17.06 23.67 -4.73
N GLU A 422 -16.03 23.66 -3.87
CA GLU A 422 -14.71 24.21 -4.16
C GLU A 422 -14.08 23.57 -5.41
N LEU A 423 -14.12 22.23 -5.51
CA LEU A 423 -13.57 21.52 -6.67
C LEU A 423 -14.26 21.94 -7.97
N ARG A 424 -15.58 22.08 -7.95
CA ARG A 424 -16.36 22.51 -9.13
C ARG A 424 -16.15 23.96 -9.50
N ASN A 425 -16.08 24.84 -8.50
CA ASN A 425 -15.81 26.26 -8.73
C ASN A 425 -14.42 26.46 -9.37
N ASN A 426 -13.49 25.53 -9.15
CA ASN A 426 -12.19 25.46 -9.79
C ASN A 426 -12.19 24.67 -11.13
N GLY A 427 -13.37 24.37 -11.69
CA GLY A 427 -13.51 23.73 -13.01
C GLY A 427 -13.32 22.21 -13.02
N LEU A 428 -13.12 21.56 -11.86
CA LEU A 428 -12.93 20.12 -11.80
C LEU A 428 -14.26 19.36 -11.94
N LYS A 429 -14.21 18.25 -12.69
CA LYS A 429 -15.34 17.36 -12.94
C LYS A 429 -15.36 16.26 -11.88
N ILE A 430 -16.45 16.18 -11.12
CA ILE A 430 -16.63 15.08 -10.17
C ILE A 430 -17.32 13.91 -10.87
N VAL A 431 -16.61 12.79 -10.99
CA VAL A 431 -17.01 11.60 -11.75
C VAL A 431 -17.01 10.35 -10.88
N THR A 432 -17.58 9.25 -11.36
CA THR A 432 -17.30 7.92 -10.77
C THR A 432 -15.96 7.40 -11.29
N ILE A 433 -15.43 6.32 -10.71
CA ILE A 433 -14.15 5.72 -11.18
C ILE A 433 -14.24 5.34 -12.67
N ARG A 434 -15.35 4.73 -13.10
CA ARG A 434 -15.60 4.43 -14.53
C ARG A 434 -15.72 5.68 -15.41
N GLY A 435 -16.11 6.81 -14.83
CA GLY A 435 -16.21 8.09 -15.54
C GLY A 435 -14.87 8.76 -15.82
N ILE A 436 -13.75 8.25 -15.29
CA ILE A 436 -12.41 8.72 -15.65
C ILE A 436 -12.10 8.22 -17.06
N SER A 437 -12.01 9.14 -18.03
CA SER A 437 -11.81 8.82 -19.45
C SER A 437 -10.44 8.20 -19.70
N ILE A 438 -10.42 6.93 -20.14
CA ILE A 438 -9.20 6.21 -20.51
C ILE A 438 -8.46 6.86 -21.70
N LYS A 439 -9.19 7.61 -22.55
CA LYS A 439 -8.61 8.34 -23.69
C LYS A 439 -7.78 9.55 -23.25
N GLU A 440 -7.94 10.01 -22.01
CA GLU A 440 -7.26 11.18 -21.46
C GLU A 440 -6.16 10.80 -20.45
N ILE A 441 -5.83 9.50 -20.31
CA ILE A 441 -4.76 9.06 -19.39
C ILE A 441 -3.41 9.07 -20.14
N PRO A 442 -2.37 9.76 -19.65
CA PRO A 442 -1.03 9.73 -20.23
C PRO A 442 -0.46 8.31 -20.23
N ASN A 443 0.46 8.04 -21.16
CA ASN A 443 1.38 6.92 -20.98
C ASN A 443 2.26 7.25 -19.77
N LEU A 444 2.17 6.45 -18.71
CA LEU A 444 2.88 6.70 -17.46
C LEU A 444 4.27 6.07 -17.55
N ILE A 445 5.29 6.89 -17.72
CA ILE A 445 6.69 6.46 -17.76
C ILE A 445 7.42 7.13 -16.59
N PRO A 446 7.89 6.38 -15.59
CA PRO A 446 8.62 6.97 -14.48
C PRO A 446 9.83 7.77 -14.97
N VAL A 447 10.06 8.95 -14.41
CA VAL A 447 11.13 9.86 -14.88
C VAL A 447 12.51 9.20 -14.84
N TRP A 448 12.76 8.30 -13.88
CA TRP A 448 14.04 7.58 -13.77
C TRP A 448 14.35 6.68 -14.98
N ILE A 449 13.34 6.30 -15.79
CA ILE A 449 13.53 5.54 -17.04
C ILE A 449 14.34 6.35 -18.07
N LYS A 450 14.27 7.68 -18.04
CA LYS A 450 15.04 8.56 -18.95
C LYS A 450 16.54 8.33 -18.85
N ASN A 451 17.05 8.00 -17.66
CA ASN A 451 18.46 7.67 -17.48
C ASN A 451 18.85 6.40 -18.24
N ASN A 452 18.00 5.37 -18.18
CA ASN A 452 18.23 4.12 -18.90
C ASN A 452 18.17 4.31 -20.42
N ALA A 453 17.23 5.14 -20.90
CA ALA A 453 17.16 5.51 -22.32
C ALA A 453 18.40 6.28 -22.79
N GLY A 454 18.92 7.20 -21.97
CA GLY A 454 20.16 7.92 -22.26
C GLY A 454 21.39 7.00 -22.26
N TRP A 455 21.47 6.04 -21.34
CA TRP A 455 22.55 5.04 -21.32
C TRP A 455 22.48 4.10 -22.53
N TRP A 456 21.28 3.71 -22.96
CA TRP A 456 21.09 2.93 -24.18
C TRP A 456 21.51 3.69 -25.43
N ALA A 457 21.04 4.93 -25.60
CA ALA A 457 21.38 5.77 -26.74
C ALA A 457 22.89 5.99 -26.90
N ASN A 458 23.60 6.14 -25.78
CA ASN A 458 25.06 6.32 -25.75
C ASN A 458 25.86 5.01 -25.80
N GLY A 459 25.20 3.86 -26.03
CA GLY A 459 25.87 2.57 -26.17
C GLY A 459 26.39 1.95 -24.86
N ARG A 460 26.01 2.47 -23.69
CA ARG A 460 26.37 1.91 -22.38
C ARG A 460 25.49 0.73 -21.98
N ILE A 461 24.30 0.64 -22.56
CA ILE A 461 23.38 -0.50 -22.44
C ILE A 461 23.22 -1.09 -23.84
N SER A 462 23.24 -2.42 -23.93
CA SER A 462 23.04 -3.13 -25.20
C SER A 462 21.57 -3.05 -25.65
N ASP A 463 21.31 -3.26 -26.94
CA ASP A 463 19.93 -3.29 -27.43
C ASP A 463 19.12 -4.41 -26.74
N SER A 464 19.70 -5.59 -26.54
CA SER A 464 19.03 -6.69 -25.85
C SER A 464 18.67 -6.37 -24.39
N ASP A 465 19.56 -5.69 -23.66
CA ASP A 465 19.31 -5.32 -22.26
C ASP A 465 18.23 -4.24 -22.15
N PHE A 466 18.27 -3.24 -23.03
CA PHE A 466 17.26 -2.19 -23.05
C PHE A 466 15.88 -2.72 -23.45
N ILE A 467 15.82 -3.55 -24.49
CA ILE A 467 14.58 -4.22 -24.93
C ILE A 467 14.03 -5.09 -23.82
N SER A 468 14.85 -5.93 -23.20
CA SER A 468 14.45 -6.77 -22.07
C SER A 468 13.98 -5.93 -20.89
N GLY A 469 14.64 -4.81 -20.62
CA GLY A 469 14.26 -3.85 -19.59
C GLY A 469 12.91 -3.20 -19.86
N ILE A 470 12.66 -2.68 -21.07
CA ILE A 470 11.36 -2.09 -21.44
C ILE A 470 10.26 -3.15 -21.41
N GLN A 471 10.52 -4.33 -21.97
CA GLN A 471 9.59 -5.44 -22.00
C GLN A 471 9.23 -5.86 -20.57
N TYR A 472 10.24 -5.98 -19.70
CA TYR A 472 10.05 -6.20 -18.26
C TYR A 472 9.23 -5.07 -17.63
N MET A 473 9.54 -3.80 -17.90
CA MET A 473 8.84 -2.67 -17.29
C MET A 473 7.39 -2.53 -17.75
N ILE A 474 7.08 -2.89 -19.01
CA ILE A 474 5.70 -2.99 -19.51
C ILE A 474 5.00 -4.17 -18.84
N GLN A 475 5.60 -5.37 -18.84
CA GLN A 475 5.03 -6.56 -18.20
C GLN A 475 4.82 -6.36 -16.68
N LYS A 476 5.72 -5.64 -16.01
CA LYS A 476 5.64 -5.30 -14.60
C LYS A 476 4.87 -4.02 -14.32
N HIS A 477 4.24 -3.41 -15.35
CA HIS A 477 3.42 -2.21 -15.25
C HIS A 477 4.14 -1.02 -14.58
N ILE A 478 5.47 -1.00 -14.66
CA ILE A 478 6.31 0.14 -14.30
C ILE A 478 6.09 1.26 -15.33
N ILE A 479 5.95 0.85 -16.61
CA ILE A 479 5.52 1.71 -17.70
C ILE A 479 4.09 1.32 -18.07
N ILE A 480 3.19 2.30 -18.11
CA ILE A 480 1.81 2.11 -18.55
C ILE A 480 1.66 2.77 -19.91
N ILE A 481 1.44 1.98 -20.96
CA ILE A 481 1.12 2.49 -22.30
C ILE A 481 -0.30 2.05 -22.65
N GLN A 482 -1.20 3.02 -22.84
CA GLN A 482 -2.65 2.77 -22.91
C GLN A 482 -3.08 1.99 -24.16
N ASN A 483 -2.32 2.08 -25.26
CA ASN A 483 -2.66 1.50 -26.56
C ASN A 483 -1.54 0.64 -27.16
N LEU A 484 -0.91 -0.21 -26.35
CA LEU A 484 0.09 -1.14 -26.87
C LEU A 484 -0.55 -2.07 -27.93
N PRO A 485 -0.01 -2.09 -29.16
CA PRO A 485 -0.49 -2.99 -30.21
C PRO A 485 -0.17 -4.45 -29.85
N LYS A 486 -0.90 -5.40 -30.44
CA LYS A 486 -0.54 -6.83 -30.30
C LYS A 486 0.86 -7.07 -30.89
N SER A 487 1.66 -7.87 -30.17
CA SER A 487 2.99 -8.28 -30.62
C SER A 487 2.92 -8.91 -32.02
N GLY A 488 3.72 -8.39 -32.96
CA GLY A 488 3.85 -8.98 -34.30
C GLY A 488 4.62 -10.31 -34.31
N GLU A 489 4.71 -10.94 -35.48
CA GLU A 489 5.55 -12.13 -35.66
C GLU A 489 7.05 -11.78 -35.51
N LEU A 490 7.85 -12.77 -35.11
CA LEU A 490 9.29 -12.59 -34.90
C LEU A 490 9.98 -12.29 -36.24
N ASN A 491 10.33 -11.03 -36.47
CA ASN A 491 10.99 -10.62 -37.71
C ASN A 491 12.52 -10.64 -37.67
N GLY A 492 13.15 -11.04 -36.55
CA GLY A 492 14.62 -11.13 -36.43
C GLY A 492 15.38 -9.81 -36.69
N GLN A 493 14.66 -8.69 -36.74
CA GLN A 493 15.21 -7.38 -37.08
C GLN A 493 15.92 -6.75 -35.88
N SER A 494 17.08 -6.14 -36.14
CA SER A 494 17.78 -5.29 -35.18
C SER A 494 16.97 -4.03 -34.87
N VAL A 495 17.15 -3.47 -33.68
CA VAL A 495 16.48 -2.22 -33.29
C VAL A 495 16.85 -1.10 -34.27
N PRO A 496 15.88 -0.42 -34.93
CA PRO A 496 16.19 0.65 -35.85
C PRO A 496 16.88 1.83 -35.15
N VAL A 497 17.86 2.43 -35.82
CA VAL A 497 18.65 3.56 -35.30
C VAL A 497 17.77 4.74 -34.86
N TRP A 498 16.67 5.01 -35.57
CA TRP A 498 15.78 6.11 -35.23
C TRP A 498 15.10 5.92 -33.85
N VAL A 499 14.80 4.68 -33.45
CA VAL A 499 14.21 4.40 -32.13
C VAL A 499 15.23 4.71 -31.03
N LYS A 500 16.49 4.34 -31.27
CA LYS A 500 17.62 4.61 -30.37
C LYS A 500 17.93 6.12 -30.27
N ASN A 501 17.85 6.83 -31.39
CA ASN A 501 17.97 8.29 -31.41
C ASN A 501 16.84 8.97 -30.62
N ASN A 502 15.60 8.51 -30.79
CA ASN A 502 14.46 9.02 -30.02
C ASN A 502 14.65 8.79 -28.51
N ALA A 503 15.20 7.65 -28.09
CA ALA A 503 15.51 7.41 -26.68
C ALA A 503 16.54 8.42 -26.13
N GLY A 504 17.56 8.77 -26.91
CA GLY A 504 18.52 9.81 -26.55
C GLY A 504 17.89 11.20 -26.44
N TRP A 505 17.10 11.58 -27.45
CA TRP A 505 16.37 12.86 -27.43
C TRP A 505 15.36 12.94 -26.27
N TRP A 506 14.74 11.81 -25.93
CA TRP A 506 13.80 11.75 -24.81
C TRP A 506 14.52 11.92 -23.46
N ALA A 507 15.70 11.30 -23.30
CA ALA A 507 16.54 11.48 -22.11
C ALA A 507 17.01 12.94 -21.95
N GLU A 508 17.23 13.64 -23.05
CA GLU A 508 17.60 15.06 -23.09
C GLU A 508 16.39 16.02 -23.03
N ASN A 509 15.17 15.49 -22.86
CA ASN A 509 13.90 16.25 -22.88
C ASN A 509 13.65 17.03 -24.19
N LYS A 510 14.20 16.57 -25.32
CA LYS A 510 13.99 17.16 -26.66
C LYS A 510 12.72 16.66 -27.33
N ILE A 511 12.18 15.51 -26.91
CA ILE A 511 10.91 14.96 -27.37
C ILE A 511 10.02 14.54 -26.20
N SER A 512 8.71 14.43 -26.42
CA SER A 512 7.74 14.07 -25.38
C SER A 512 7.77 12.57 -25.04
N ASP A 513 7.21 12.19 -23.88
CA ASP A 513 7.01 10.79 -23.50
C ASP A 513 6.17 10.04 -24.55
N ASN A 514 5.21 10.72 -25.18
CA ASN A 514 4.39 10.14 -26.25
C ASN A 514 5.21 9.86 -27.51
N ASP A 515 6.17 10.71 -27.86
CA ASP A 515 7.03 10.49 -29.02
C ASP A 515 8.04 9.37 -28.79
N PHE A 516 8.51 9.20 -27.55
CA PHE A 516 9.28 8.02 -27.15
C PHE A 516 8.42 6.74 -27.21
N VAL A 517 7.17 6.81 -26.74
CA VAL A 517 6.23 5.67 -26.76
C VAL A 517 5.93 5.19 -28.18
N LYS A 518 5.80 6.08 -29.17
CA LYS A 518 5.66 5.66 -30.58
C LYS A 518 6.80 4.74 -31.04
N GLY A 519 8.01 4.97 -30.52
CA GLY A 519 9.16 4.08 -30.75
C GLY A 519 8.95 2.71 -30.12
N ILE A 520 8.44 2.65 -28.89
CA ILE A 520 8.13 1.41 -28.18
C ILE A 520 6.98 0.65 -28.86
N GLU A 521 5.91 1.35 -29.25
CA GLU A 521 4.79 0.79 -30.00
C GLU A 521 5.26 0.16 -31.31
N PHE A 522 6.14 0.84 -32.05
CA PHE A 522 6.75 0.30 -33.26
C PHE A 522 7.52 -1.00 -32.97
N LEU A 523 8.36 -1.03 -31.93
CA LEU A 523 9.12 -2.23 -31.56
C LEU A 523 8.21 -3.41 -31.20
N VAL A 524 7.06 -3.15 -30.59
CA VAL A 524 6.05 -4.18 -30.30
C VAL A 524 5.37 -4.65 -31.59
N GLN A 525 4.97 -3.73 -32.49
CA GLN A 525 4.37 -4.08 -33.78
C GLN A 525 5.29 -4.96 -34.63
N GLN A 526 6.60 -4.72 -34.58
CA GLN A 526 7.60 -5.50 -35.33
C GLN A 526 8.00 -6.82 -34.64
N GLY A 527 7.41 -7.14 -33.49
CA GLY A 527 7.73 -8.36 -32.73
C GLY A 527 9.13 -8.33 -32.09
N ILE A 528 9.76 -7.16 -32.00
CA ILE A 528 11.07 -6.95 -31.35
C ILE A 528 10.90 -6.90 -29.82
N ILE A 529 9.85 -6.22 -29.34
CA ILE A 529 9.37 -6.32 -27.96
C ILE A 529 8.17 -7.27 -27.94
N ARG A 530 8.16 -8.22 -27.00
CA ARG A 530 7.05 -9.17 -26.80
C ARG A 530 6.29 -8.92 -25.50
N ILE A 531 5.01 -8.60 -25.63
CA ILE A 531 4.08 -8.34 -24.52
C ILE A 531 2.99 -9.40 -24.39
#